data_AF-A0A966U398-F1
#
_entry.id   AF-A0A966U398-F1
#
_cell.length_a   1.000
_cell.length_b   1.000
_cell.length_c   1.000
_cell.angle_alpha   90.00
_cell.angle_beta   90.00
_cell.angle_gamma   90.00
#
_symmetry.space_group_name_H-M   'P 1'
#
loop_
_entity.id
_entity.type
_entity.pdbx_description
1 polymer ?
#
loop_
_entity_poly.entity_id
_entity_poly.type
_entity_poly.pdbx_seq_one_letter_code
_entity_poly.pdbx_strand_id
1 'polypeptide(L)'
;MGERRLEVSLDMRLVGQAFEIGVTLEGDPDEAGLLAAFSAAHERIYRAPVDTRARAVEIVSYRVGLHVARAGLPGLAGARRLEAPRPGPFLIEDSTASIWVPPGWTAEEDEAGNLLLTRDS
;
A
#
# COMPACT_ATOMS: atom_id res chain seq x y z
N MET A 1 0.44 -20.12 14.14
CA MET A 1 1.59 -19.67 13.33
C MET A 1 0.99 -18.71 12.30
N GLY A 2 1.22 -17.40 12.43
CA GLY A 2 0.54 -16.40 11.59
C GLY A 2 0.80 -16.61 10.10
N GLU A 3 -0.13 -16.20 9.25
CA GLU A 3 0.00 -16.27 7.80
C GLU A 3 1.29 -15.57 7.37
N ARG A 4 2.10 -16.28 6.57
CA ARG A 4 3.38 -15.79 6.02
C ARG A 4 3.19 -15.64 4.53
N ARG A 5 3.39 -14.44 4.01
CA ARG A 5 3.31 -14.15 2.58
C ARG A 5 4.67 -13.71 2.08
N LEU A 6 5.22 -14.46 1.13
CA LEU A 6 6.42 -14.09 0.41
C LEU A 6 6.03 -13.22 -0.78
N GLU A 7 6.78 -12.15 -1.00
CA GLU A 7 6.66 -11.30 -2.18
C GLU A 7 8.05 -11.20 -2.83
N VAL A 8 8.13 -11.50 -4.12
CA VAL A 8 9.37 -11.40 -4.88
C VAL A 8 9.19 -10.33 -5.93
N SER A 9 10.16 -9.43 -6.05
CA SER A 9 10.20 -8.43 -7.10
C SER A 9 11.60 -8.29 -7.68
N LEU A 10 11.65 -7.91 -8.96
CA LEU A 10 12.87 -7.73 -9.71
C LEU A 10 12.95 -6.29 -10.20
N ASP A 11 14.13 -5.68 -10.12
CA ASP A 11 14.40 -4.44 -10.84
C ASP A 11 14.96 -4.83 -12.21
N MET A 12 14.26 -4.48 -13.28
CA MET A 12 14.56 -4.91 -14.65
C MET A 12 14.65 -3.72 -15.59
N ARG A 13 15.43 -3.83 -16.67
CA ARG A 13 15.50 -2.79 -17.71
C ARG A 13 15.84 -3.38 -19.07
N LEU A 14 15.63 -2.60 -20.13
CA LEU A 14 16.22 -2.92 -21.42
C LEU A 14 17.72 -2.66 -21.38
N VAL A 15 18.52 -3.50 -22.01
CA VAL A 15 19.97 -3.28 -22.11
C VAL A 15 20.24 -1.89 -22.70
N GLY A 16 21.14 -1.14 -22.04
CA GLY A 16 21.50 0.23 -22.38
C GLY A 16 20.55 1.32 -21.86
N GLN A 17 19.48 0.96 -21.16
CA GLN A 17 18.61 1.92 -20.47
C GLN A 17 19.23 2.38 -19.14
N ALA A 18 18.98 3.63 -18.74
CA ALA A 18 19.53 4.21 -17.51
C ALA A 18 18.69 3.98 -16.24
N PHE A 19 17.42 3.58 -16.39
CA PHE A 19 16.47 3.42 -15.28
C PHE A 19 15.86 2.03 -15.27
N GLU A 20 15.65 1.48 -14.07
CA GLU A 20 14.97 0.22 -13.85
C GLU A 20 13.45 0.36 -13.68
N ILE A 21 12.75 -0.74 -13.95
CA ILE A 21 11.33 -0.95 -13.71
C ILE A 21 11.19 -2.08 -12.70
N GLY A 22 10.45 -1.83 -11.61
CA GLY A 22 10.08 -2.88 -10.66
C GLY A 22 9.01 -3.81 -11.23
N VAL A 23 9.29 -5.11 -11.20
CA VAL A 23 8.41 -6.19 -11.66
C VAL A 23 8.16 -7.13 -10.49
N THR A 24 6.95 -7.14 -9.95
CA THR A 24 6.53 -8.12 -8.94
C THR A 24 6.21 -9.45 -9.62
N LEU A 25 6.74 -10.54 -9.09
CA LEU A 25 6.55 -11.88 -9.62
C LEU A 25 5.38 -12.57 -8.91
N GLU A 26 4.56 -13.24 -9.70
CA GLU A 26 3.56 -14.19 -9.22
C GLU A 26 4.09 -15.61 -9.44
N GLY A 27 4.38 -16.33 -8.36
CA GLY A 27 4.94 -17.68 -8.44
C GLY A 27 6.40 -17.71 -8.92
N ASP A 28 6.75 -18.76 -9.65
CA ASP A 28 8.09 -19.00 -10.19
C ASP A 28 8.00 -19.01 -11.73
N PRO A 29 8.17 -17.85 -12.40
CA PRO A 29 7.99 -17.75 -13.83
C PRO A 29 9.16 -18.37 -14.59
N ASP A 30 8.87 -18.98 -15.74
CA ASP A 30 9.89 -19.27 -16.74
C ASP A 30 10.32 -17.99 -17.47
N GLU A 31 11.28 -18.11 -18.40
CA GLU A 31 11.81 -16.97 -19.15
C GLU A 31 10.71 -16.20 -19.91
N ALA A 32 9.76 -16.92 -20.52
CA ALA A 32 8.66 -16.31 -21.27
C ALA A 32 7.72 -15.54 -20.35
N GLY A 33 7.37 -16.11 -19.19
CA GLY A 33 6.57 -15.46 -18.17
C GLY A 33 7.26 -14.21 -17.61
N LEU A 34 8.57 -14.25 -17.41
CA LEU A 34 9.34 -13.12 -16.95
C LEU A 34 9.36 -11.96 -17.96
N LEU A 35 9.56 -12.27 -19.25
CA LEU A 35 9.51 -11.28 -20.33
C LEU A 35 8.11 -10.67 -20.49
N ALA A 36 7.06 -11.46 -20.30
CA ALA A 36 5.68 -10.97 -20.31
C ALA A 36 5.41 -10.04 -19.14
N ALA A 37 5.87 -10.40 -17.92
CA ALA A 37 5.73 -9.57 -16.73
C ALA A 37 6.46 -8.22 -16.89
N PHE A 38 7.68 -8.23 -17.44
CA PHE A 38 8.40 -7.01 -17.77
C PHE A 38 7.65 -6.16 -18.81
N SER A 39 7.16 -6.77 -19.89
CA SER A 39 6.43 -6.07 -20.95
C SER A 39 5.17 -5.37 -20.41
N ALA A 40 4.42 -6.06 -19.55
CA ALA A 40 3.23 -5.51 -18.90
C ALA A 40 3.59 -4.35 -17.94
N ALA A 41 4.65 -4.48 -17.15
CA ALA A 41 5.12 -3.42 -16.27
C ALA A 41 5.62 -2.19 -17.05
N HIS A 42 6.37 -2.42 -18.13
CA HIS A 42 6.84 -1.38 -19.03
C HIS A 42 5.67 -0.63 -19.68
N GLU A 43 4.69 -1.33 -20.23
CA GLU A 43 3.52 -0.72 -20.85
C GLU A 43 2.67 0.06 -19.82
N ARG A 44 2.52 -0.43 -18.60
CA ARG A 44 1.82 0.30 -17.53
C ARG A 44 2.46 1.67 -17.23
N ILE A 45 3.79 1.74 -17.23
CA ILE A 45 4.56 2.96 -16.93
C ILE A 45 4.62 3.88 -18.15
N TYR A 46 5.06 3.35 -19.29
CA TYR A 46 5.37 4.15 -20.49
C TYR A 46 4.22 4.25 -21.49
N ARG A 47 3.11 3.53 -21.27
CA ARG A 47 1.91 3.50 -22.12
C ARG A 47 2.19 3.14 -23.59
N ALA A 48 3.26 2.38 -23.81
CA ALA A 48 3.66 1.90 -25.12
C ALA A 48 4.21 0.47 -25.03
N PRO A 49 3.92 -0.37 -26.04
CA PRO A 49 4.48 -1.71 -26.11
C PRO A 49 5.99 -1.66 -26.32
N VAL A 50 6.69 -2.67 -25.80
CA VAL A 50 8.12 -2.86 -25.99
C VAL A 50 8.37 -4.16 -26.76
N ASP A 51 9.27 -4.11 -27.74
CA ASP A 51 9.74 -5.32 -28.43
C ASP A 51 10.98 -5.88 -27.70
N THR A 52 10.74 -6.84 -26.81
CA THR A 52 11.79 -7.53 -26.06
C THR A 52 12.61 -8.51 -26.91
N ARG A 53 12.21 -8.78 -28.17
CA ARG A 53 13.04 -9.52 -29.12
C ARG A 53 14.07 -8.63 -29.80
N ALA A 54 13.71 -7.37 -30.06
CA ALA A 54 14.61 -6.39 -30.64
C ALA A 54 15.58 -5.82 -29.60
N ARG A 55 15.17 -5.74 -28.33
CA ARG A 55 16.00 -5.24 -27.23
C ARG A 55 15.95 -6.18 -26.04
N ALA A 56 17.11 -6.77 -25.73
CA ALA A 56 17.26 -7.66 -24.58
C ALA A 56 16.90 -6.96 -23.27
N VAL A 57 16.32 -7.72 -22.36
CA VAL A 57 15.97 -7.30 -21.00
C VAL A 57 17.01 -7.87 -20.03
N GLU A 58 17.49 -7.07 -19.10
CA GLU A 58 18.39 -7.50 -18.02
C GLU A 58 17.72 -7.32 -16.65
N ILE A 59 17.98 -8.26 -15.75
CA ILE A 59 17.62 -8.16 -14.33
C ILE A 59 18.80 -7.51 -13.62
N VAL A 60 18.55 -6.35 -13.01
CA VAL A 60 19.56 -5.59 -12.28
C VAL A 60 19.60 -6.01 -10.81
N SER A 61 18.44 -6.27 -10.21
CA SER A 61 18.35 -6.63 -8.79
C SER A 61 17.21 -7.62 -8.50
N TYR A 62 17.37 -8.38 -7.41
CA TYR A 62 16.36 -9.27 -6.84
C TYR A 62 15.98 -8.76 -5.46
N ARG A 63 14.68 -8.67 -5.18
CA ARG A 63 14.13 -8.26 -3.88
C ARG A 63 13.15 -9.31 -3.39
N VAL A 64 13.30 -9.71 -2.13
CA VAL A 64 12.42 -10.67 -1.47
C VAL A 64 11.91 -10.07 -0.17
N GLY A 65 10.59 -9.90 -0.08
CA GLY A 65 9.89 -9.44 1.11
C GLY A 65 9.16 -10.59 1.79
N LEU A 66 9.30 -10.71 3.12
CA LEU A 66 8.51 -11.64 3.93
C LEU A 66 7.54 -10.83 4.79
N HIS A 67 6.25 -10.93 4.47
CA HIS A 67 5.17 -10.36 5.26
C HIS A 67 4.71 -11.41 6.28
N VAL A 68 4.69 -11.02 7.56
CA VAL A 68 4.22 -11.87 8.66
C VAL A 68 3.10 -11.13 9.37
N ALA A 69 1.97 -11.80 9.59
CA ALA A 69 0.89 -11.23 10.37
C ALA A 69 1.40 -10.79 11.76
N ARG A 70 1.29 -9.50 12.05
CA ARG A 70 1.60 -8.95 13.37
C ARG A 70 0.45 -9.29 14.33
N ALA A 71 0.77 -9.81 15.51
CA ALA A 71 -0.23 -10.01 16.55
C ALA A 71 -0.60 -8.66 17.16
N GLY A 72 -1.79 -8.15 16.80
CA GLY A 72 -2.39 -6.93 17.35
C GLY A 72 -1.75 -5.63 16.88
N LEU A 73 -2.59 -4.64 16.56
CA LEU A 73 -2.16 -3.25 16.60
C LEU A 73 -2.03 -2.85 18.08
N PRO A 74 -0.95 -2.15 18.49
CA PRO A 74 -0.92 -1.60 19.83
C PRO A 74 -2.07 -0.60 19.96
N GLY A 75 -2.98 -0.83 20.91
CA GLY A 75 -3.98 0.16 21.27
C GLY A 75 -3.27 1.39 21.84
N LEU A 76 -3.63 2.58 21.37
CA LEU A 76 -3.14 3.83 21.98
C LEU A 76 -3.75 3.95 23.38
N ALA A 77 -2.95 3.68 24.42
CA ALA A 77 -3.33 3.94 25.79
C ALA A 77 -3.22 5.45 26.06
N GLY A 78 -4.34 6.12 26.34
CA GLY A 78 -4.34 7.48 26.91
C GLY A 78 -5.13 8.56 26.16
N ALA A 79 -5.68 8.28 24.97
CA ALA A 79 -6.59 9.23 24.32
C ALA A 79 -7.94 9.25 25.04
N ARG A 80 -8.52 10.44 25.22
CA ARG A 80 -9.85 10.58 25.83
C ARG A 80 -10.88 10.01 24.86
N ARG A 81 -11.42 8.84 25.20
CA ARG A 81 -12.31 8.10 24.32
C ARG A 81 -13.68 8.77 24.16
N LEU A 82 -14.20 8.79 22.94
CA LEU A 82 -15.63 9.07 22.73
C LEU A 82 -16.44 7.85 23.18
N GLU A 83 -17.34 8.04 24.15
CA GLU A 83 -18.14 6.93 24.71
C GLU A 83 -19.23 6.43 23.74
N ALA A 84 -19.66 7.28 22.79
CA ALA A 84 -20.67 6.97 21.79
C ALA A 84 -20.51 7.90 20.57
N PRO A 85 -21.04 7.51 19.38
CA PRO A 85 -21.13 8.39 18.22
C PRO A 85 -21.81 9.71 18.59
N ARG A 86 -21.21 10.83 18.21
CA ARG A 86 -21.67 12.16 18.59
C ARG A 86 -21.82 13.05 17.35
N PRO A 87 -23.01 13.60 17.07
CA PRO A 87 -23.20 14.52 15.97
C PRO A 87 -22.58 15.89 16.28
N GLY A 88 -22.00 16.51 15.27
CA GLY A 88 -21.53 17.89 15.31
C GLY A 88 -22.67 18.90 15.48
N PRO A 89 -22.37 20.16 15.83
CA PRO A 89 -21.02 20.73 15.94
C PRO A 89 -20.38 20.59 17.33
N PHE A 90 -19.10 20.24 17.40
CA PHE A 90 -18.29 20.34 18.62
C PHE A 90 -16.79 20.28 18.34
N LEU A 91 -15.98 20.69 19.32
CA LEU A 91 -14.52 20.58 19.31
C LEU A 91 -14.08 19.41 20.19
N ILE A 92 -13.17 18.59 19.69
CA ILE A 92 -12.43 17.60 20.45
C ILE A 92 -11.04 18.18 20.73
N GLU A 93 -10.66 18.21 22.01
CA GLU A 93 -9.34 18.63 22.43
C GLU A 93 -8.62 17.44 23.06
N ASP A 94 -7.52 17.04 22.43
CA ASP A 94 -6.52 16.13 22.96
C ASP A 94 -5.24 16.92 23.30
N SER A 95 -4.39 16.35 24.13
CA SER A 95 -3.05 16.86 24.42
C SER A 95 -2.16 17.10 23.19
N THR A 96 -2.44 16.44 22.06
CA THR A 96 -1.64 16.50 20.83
C THR A 96 -2.39 17.03 19.62
N ALA A 97 -3.71 17.16 19.69
CA ALA A 97 -4.54 17.53 18.55
C ALA A 97 -5.82 18.26 18.97
N SER A 98 -6.28 19.16 18.11
CA SER A 98 -7.60 19.79 18.22
C SER A 98 -8.39 19.49 16.95
N ILE A 99 -9.54 18.83 17.09
CA ILE A 99 -10.33 18.33 15.96
C ILE A 99 -11.72 18.96 16.02
N TRP A 100 -12.06 19.73 14.99
CA TRP A 100 -13.39 20.29 14.83
C TRP A 100 -14.31 19.30 14.12
N VAL A 101 -15.47 19.02 14.71
CA VAL A 101 -16.56 18.23 14.11
C VAL A 101 -17.62 19.21 13.61
N PRO A 102 -17.77 19.41 12.28
CA PRO A 102 -18.73 20.36 11.74
C PRO A 102 -20.19 19.88 11.87
N PRO A 103 -21.19 20.77 11.68
CA PRO A 103 -22.58 20.35 11.48
C PRO A 103 -22.74 19.40 10.29
N GLY A 104 -23.64 18.41 10.42
CA GLY A 104 -23.86 17.37 9.39
C GLY A 104 -22.77 16.29 9.33
N TRP A 105 -21.90 16.26 10.33
CA TRP A 105 -20.93 15.20 10.55
C TRP A 105 -21.18 14.53 11.90
N THR A 106 -20.92 13.22 11.97
CA THR A 106 -20.93 12.43 13.19
C THR A 106 -19.52 11.91 13.44
N ALA A 107 -19.02 12.07 14.67
CA ALA A 107 -17.74 11.51 15.07
C ALA A 107 -17.93 10.30 15.99
N GLU A 108 -17.18 9.23 15.75
CA GLU A 108 -17.16 8.01 16.55
C GLU A 108 -15.73 7.49 16.71
N GLU A 109 -15.47 6.69 17.73
CA GLU A 109 -14.19 6.02 17.91
C GLU A 109 -14.35 4.51 17.67
N ASP A 110 -13.45 3.92 16.88
CA ASP A 110 -13.43 2.47 16.68
C ASP A 110 -12.71 1.72 17.82
N GLU A 111 -12.75 0.39 17.78
CA GLU A 111 -12.08 -0.45 18.79
C GLU A 111 -10.56 -0.22 18.87
N ALA A 112 -9.94 0.26 17.78
CA ALA A 112 -8.52 0.54 17.69
C ALA A 112 -8.14 1.94 18.23
N GLY A 113 -9.12 2.77 18.58
CA GLY A 113 -8.90 4.12 19.09
C GLY A 113 -8.74 5.18 18.00
N ASN A 114 -9.14 4.88 16.76
CA ASN A 114 -9.17 5.89 15.69
C ASN A 114 -10.44 6.72 15.80
N LEU A 115 -10.34 8.02 15.53
CA LEU A 115 -11.52 8.88 15.37
C LEU A 115 -12.01 8.83 13.91
N LEU A 116 -13.24 8.38 13.71
CA LEU A 116 -13.92 8.37 12.42
C LEU A 116 -14.90 9.56 12.36
N LEU A 117 -14.83 10.34 11.28
CA LEU A 117 -15.85 11.35 10.97
C LEU A 117 -16.62 10.92 9.73
N THR A 118 -17.92 10.75 9.88
CA THR A 118 -18.85 10.42 8.78
C THR A 118 -19.75 11.60 8.51
N ARG A 119 -19.96 11.94 7.24
CA ARG A 119 -20.90 12.98 6.84
C ARG A 119 -22.25 12.36 6.49
N ASP A 120 -23.32 12.93 7.00
CA ASP A 120 -24.67 12.56 6.57
C ASP A 120 -24.81 12.94 5.08
N SER A 121 -25.24 11.98 4.25
CA SER A 121 -25.40 12.17 2.80
C SER A 121 -26.63 13.00 2.45
#